data_AF-A0A3M1GRS4-F1
#
_entry.id   AF-A0A3M1GRS4-F1
#
_cell.length_a   1.000
_cell.length_b   1.000
_cell.length_c   1.000
_cell.angle_alpha   90.00
_cell.angle_beta   90.00
_cell.angle_gamma   90.00
#
_symmetry.space_group_name_H-M   'P 1'
#
loop_
_entity.id
_entity.type
_entity.pdbx_description
1 polymer ?
#
loop_
_entity_poly.entity_id
_entity_poly.type
_entity_poly.pdbx_seq_one_letter_code
_entity_poly.pdbx_strand_id
1 'polypeptide(L)'
;MPDNLASPPLLAADFDYFRLPRHKWEFMLTRLCQLGVNAVTVSVVWRWHQTAPKTIDLNGTTDARRDLMGLLRLCQTFNLPCLLNLGPFCHQGVLTHGLPPWVVEETGLFEASLHPVAEAWLKTIGPELAAYQTPDGSIAALVLNNQPADPPPDRLSDAITRVRWPVWLRQQYSSLDALNAAYQAGYTSFSRVDFPADWPTGDHPAARDARNFLHDLQQTTLTRYAKILTEAGWQGPLYPSEQTPPAGHPPITPCSLTDPATLPQRPSGIVRLQHPIQADPDTPELGQGPVWAGQAPIESDGSLKPAFYQARLRLWPARYPTAASLNGMLSIAGEECITLTAASDTSFKISVSAEKRWTVWRLLADGTVQPAPDVKQRGKTIRGPYRQADTAGQTDLYLLTTGPDAALSSPARQHLTALLTGQLAALERCSQQAERLAQSLTPSGPATGTRPSPQAGDAPITRTLAEARRGLQEADQALRRATQAISGLEEGLAAILGQHAPETGLAAASAPAVLLPDSLTADQQEILRRAAQVCRDISPPLAQAAANLRPLLQAGPFTLVQYRQASESAVAAARSASAPLVEMITLLRGSISARQLPFVFWYVHNRLLELFQTLRWGVIRKKGQSR
;
A
#
# COMPACT_ATOMS: atom_id res chain seq x y z
N MET A 1 23.06 -3.56 20.77
CA MET A 1 21.99 -2.57 20.98
C MET A 1 22.22 -1.97 22.37
N PRO A 2 22.51 -0.68 22.53
CA PRO A 2 22.65 -0.09 23.85
C PRO A 2 21.28 0.34 24.42
N ASP A 3 21.06 -0.02 25.69
CA ASP A 3 19.92 0.30 26.55
C ASP A 3 19.87 1.78 26.95
N ASN A 4 19.54 2.68 26.02
CA ASN A 4 19.24 4.07 26.36
C ASN A 4 17.90 4.48 25.76
N LEU A 5 17.03 5.07 26.59
CA LEU A 5 15.77 5.67 26.19
C LEU A 5 15.94 6.53 24.92
N ALA A 6 14.95 6.44 24.00
CA ALA A 6 14.58 7.42 22.98
C ALA A 6 14.94 7.15 21.50
N SER A 7 14.77 5.92 21.01
CA SER A 7 14.17 5.78 19.66
C SER A 7 12.66 5.66 19.83
N PRO A 8 11.83 6.47 19.13
CA PRO A 8 10.38 6.34 19.23
C PRO A 8 9.97 4.93 18.77
N PRO A 9 8.92 4.35 19.36
CA PRO A 9 8.41 3.05 18.93
C PRO A 9 8.06 3.06 17.44
N LEU A 10 8.19 1.90 16.80
CA LEU A 10 7.82 1.74 15.40
C LEU A 10 6.30 1.54 15.31
N LEU A 11 5.58 2.57 14.91
CA LEU A 11 4.16 2.54 14.64
C LEU A 11 3.97 2.23 13.15
N ALA A 12 3.85 0.94 12.83
CA ALA A 12 3.71 0.42 11.47
C ALA A 12 2.23 0.27 11.09
N ALA A 13 1.79 0.98 10.06
CA ALA A 13 0.41 0.88 9.57
C ALA A 13 0.29 -0.16 8.45
N ASP A 14 -0.73 -1.01 8.50
CA ASP A 14 -1.08 -1.84 7.35
C ASP A 14 -1.38 -0.96 6.12
N PHE A 15 -0.75 -1.29 4.99
CA PHE A 15 -0.95 -0.60 3.73
C PHE A 15 -1.25 -1.62 2.62
N ASP A 16 -2.52 -1.99 2.49
CA ASP A 16 -3.03 -2.91 1.47
C ASP A 16 -3.11 -2.24 0.09
N TYR A 17 -1.95 -1.88 -0.47
CA TYR A 17 -1.81 -1.14 -1.73
C TYR A 17 -2.57 -1.77 -2.90
N PHE A 18 -2.70 -3.10 -2.92
CA PHE A 18 -3.42 -3.86 -3.94
C PHE A 18 -4.94 -3.58 -3.94
N ARG A 19 -5.48 -2.96 -2.87
CA ARG A 19 -6.88 -2.53 -2.75
C ARG A 19 -7.09 -1.02 -2.96
N LEU A 20 -6.02 -0.26 -3.23
CA LEU A 20 -6.08 1.18 -3.43
C LEU A 20 -5.64 1.53 -4.86
N PRO A 21 -6.40 2.36 -5.60
CA PRO A 21 -5.93 2.89 -6.87
C PRO A 21 -4.52 3.51 -6.73
N ARG A 22 -3.62 3.16 -7.67
CA ARG A 22 -2.19 3.55 -7.64
C ARG A 22 -1.97 5.05 -7.46
N HIS A 23 -2.84 5.88 -8.04
CA HIS A 23 -2.76 7.33 -7.99
C HIS A 23 -3.06 7.92 -6.60
N LYS A 24 -3.63 7.13 -5.67
CA LYS A 24 -3.93 7.55 -4.29
C LYS A 24 -2.79 7.22 -3.32
N TRP A 25 -1.78 6.42 -3.71
CA TRP A 25 -0.81 5.89 -2.75
C TRP A 25 0.00 6.98 -2.03
N GLU A 26 0.52 7.96 -2.77
CA GLU A 26 1.27 9.09 -2.17
C GLU A 26 0.42 9.84 -1.15
N PHE A 27 -0.85 10.08 -1.50
CA PHE A 27 -1.80 10.78 -0.65
C PHE A 27 -2.17 9.97 0.61
N MET A 28 -2.39 8.67 0.47
CA MET A 28 -2.74 7.80 1.59
C MET A 28 -1.55 7.57 2.54
N LEU A 29 -0.33 7.45 2.03
CA LEU A 29 0.88 7.43 2.86
C LEU A 29 1.04 8.74 3.63
N THR A 30 0.80 9.89 2.98
CA THR A 30 0.72 11.18 3.67
C THR A 30 -0.32 11.16 4.80
N ARG A 31 -1.53 10.59 4.58
CA ARG A 31 -2.54 10.46 5.64
C ARG A 31 -2.06 9.63 6.82
N LEU A 32 -1.35 8.54 6.56
CA LEU A 32 -0.77 7.73 7.63
C LEU A 32 0.30 8.50 8.40
N CYS A 33 1.19 9.22 7.73
CA CYS A 33 2.16 10.08 8.41
C CYS A 33 1.46 11.12 9.31
N GLN A 34 0.36 11.69 8.82
CA GLN A 34 -0.47 12.62 9.61
C GLN A 34 -1.12 11.93 10.82
N LEU A 35 -1.48 10.64 10.74
CA LEU A 35 -1.98 9.88 11.89
C LEU A 35 -0.90 9.73 12.98
N GLY A 36 0.38 9.77 12.60
CA GLY A 36 1.53 9.63 13.49
C GLY A 36 2.38 8.40 13.22
N VAL A 37 2.06 7.60 12.19
CA VAL A 37 2.83 6.42 11.83
C VAL A 37 4.23 6.80 11.36
N ASN A 38 5.17 5.88 11.52
CA ASN A 38 6.57 6.03 11.07
C ASN A 38 7.10 4.76 10.37
N ALA A 39 6.24 3.79 10.09
CA ALA A 39 6.51 2.61 9.28
C ALA A 39 5.23 2.13 8.61
N VAL A 40 5.36 1.19 7.68
CA VAL A 40 4.22 0.48 7.08
C VAL A 40 4.43 -1.02 7.09
N THR A 41 3.33 -1.76 7.20
CA THR A 41 3.30 -3.22 6.96
C THR A 41 2.66 -3.46 5.61
N VAL A 42 3.34 -4.20 4.74
CA VAL A 42 2.93 -4.44 3.35
C VAL A 42 2.76 -5.93 3.14
N SER A 43 1.58 -6.35 2.70
CA SER A 43 1.33 -7.75 2.36
C SER A 43 1.56 -8.00 0.87
N VAL A 44 2.45 -8.93 0.54
CA VAL A 44 2.68 -9.38 -0.84
C VAL A 44 1.71 -10.52 -1.13
N VAL A 45 0.66 -10.21 -1.89
CA VAL A 45 -0.42 -11.17 -2.20
C VAL A 45 -0.02 -12.02 -3.40
N TRP A 46 0.38 -13.27 -3.18
CA TRP A 46 0.88 -14.16 -4.24
C TRP A 46 -0.10 -14.28 -5.42
N ARG A 47 -1.38 -14.55 -5.15
CA ARG A 47 -2.47 -14.58 -6.15
C ARG A 47 -2.54 -13.32 -7.01
N TRP A 48 -2.26 -12.16 -6.42
CA TRP A 48 -2.35 -10.88 -7.11
C TRP A 48 -1.20 -10.68 -8.08
N HIS A 49 0.01 -11.09 -7.69
CA HIS A 49 1.22 -10.90 -8.48
C HIS A 49 1.48 -12.04 -9.46
N GLN A 50 0.97 -13.25 -9.21
CA GLN A 50 1.16 -14.41 -10.07
C GLN A 50 -0.18 -15.03 -10.51
N THR A 51 -0.83 -14.36 -11.47
CA THR A 51 -2.14 -14.78 -12.00
C THR A 51 -2.10 -16.10 -12.77
N ALA A 52 -0.95 -16.45 -13.35
CA ALA A 52 -0.68 -17.73 -14.01
C ALA A 52 0.76 -18.22 -13.70
N PRO A 53 1.07 -19.52 -13.86
CA PRO A 53 2.35 -20.11 -13.40
C PRO A 53 3.62 -19.41 -13.89
N LYS A 54 3.60 -18.79 -15.08
CA LYS A 54 4.77 -18.13 -15.70
C LYS A 54 4.69 -16.61 -15.75
N THR A 55 3.69 -16.01 -15.11
CA THR A 55 3.45 -14.55 -15.19
C THR A 55 3.58 -13.94 -13.81
N ILE A 56 4.65 -13.22 -13.56
CA ILE A 56 4.84 -12.44 -12.33
C ILE A 56 4.87 -10.96 -12.70
N ASP A 57 4.07 -10.17 -12.02
CA ASP A 57 4.05 -8.71 -12.17
C ASP A 57 4.25 -8.03 -10.81
N LEU A 58 5.44 -7.46 -10.60
CA LEU A 58 5.79 -6.68 -9.40
C LEU A 58 5.97 -5.19 -9.72
N ASN A 59 5.84 -4.79 -10.99
CA ASN A 59 6.13 -3.45 -11.48
C ASN A 59 4.88 -2.73 -12.03
N GLY A 60 3.72 -3.41 -11.96
CA GLY A 60 2.43 -2.87 -12.37
C GLY A 60 2.21 -2.83 -13.87
N THR A 61 2.89 -3.70 -14.63
CA THR A 61 2.76 -3.75 -16.10
C THR A 61 1.34 -4.14 -16.53
N THR A 62 0.72 -5.08 -15.81
CA THR A 62 -0.60 -5.63 -16.12
C THR A 62 -1.72 -4.93 -15.36
N ASP A 63 -1.46 -4.44 -14.15
CA ASP A 63 -2.36 -3.58 -13.37
C ASP A 63 -1.51 -2.64 -12.52
N ALA A 64 -1.80 -1.33 -12.52
CA ALA A 64 -1.01 -0.34 -11.79
C ALA A 64 -0.91 -0.61 -10.28
N ARG A 65 -1.86 -1.36 -9.70
CA ARG A 65 -1.86 -1.76 -8.28
C ARG A 65 -0.94 -2.95 -7.99
N ARG A 66 -0.33 -3.56 -9.02
CA ARG A 66 0.71 -4.61 -8.89
C ARG A 66 2.12 -4.03 -8.78
N ASP A 67 2.28 -2.70 -8.83
CA ASP A 67 3.56 -1.98 -8.72
C ASP A 67 4.15 -2.00 -7.28
N LEU A 68 4.44 -3.20 -6.76
CA LEU A 68 5.10 -3.37 -5.47
C LEU A 68 6.44 -2.64 -5.43
N MET A 69 7.22 -2.72 -6.51
CA MET A 69 8.53 -2.06 -6.57
C MET A 69 8.41 -0.53 -6.51
N GLY A 70 7.39 0.04 -7.15
CA GLY A 70 7.09 1.47 -7.03
C GLY A 70 6.58 1.85 -5.65
N LEU A 71 5.85 0.98 -4.96
CA LEU A 71 5.49 1.20 -3.56
C LEU A 71 6.74 1.24 -2.67
N LEU A 72 7.69 0.32 -2.84
CA LEU A 72 8.91 0.29 -2.03
C LEU A 72 9.76 1.55 -2.22
N ARG A 73 9.96 1.99 -3.47
CA ARG A 73 10.61 3.29 -3.77
C ARG A 73 9.86 4.47 -3.15
N LEU A 74 8.53 4.40 -3.14
CA LEU A 74 7.72 5.44 -2.54
C LEU A 74 7.87 5.48 -1.02
N CYS A 75 7.87 4.33 -0.35
CA CYS A 75 8.13 4.23 1.08
C CYS A 75 9.53 4.75 1.43
N GLN A 76 10.55 4.46 0.61
CA GLN A 76 11.88 5.05 0.74
C GLN A 76 11.84 6.57 0.63
N THR A 77 11.12 7.11 -0.35
CA THR A 77 10.93 8.58 -0.52
C THR A 77 10.32 9.23 0.72
N PHE A 78 9.41 8.52 1.39
CA PHE A 78 8.77 8.95 2.64
C PHE A 78 9.60 8.67 3.91
N ASN A 79 10.77 8.03 3.80
CA ASN A 79 11.52 7.47 4.93
C ASN A 79 10.66 6.57 5.84
N LEU A 80 9.77 5.78 5.23
CA LEU A 80 8.92 4.80 5.91
C LEU A 80 9.52 3.40 5.75
N PRO A 81 10.17 2.84 6.78
CA PRO A 81 10.56 1.43 6.77
C PRO A 81 9.33 0.53 6.61
N CYS A 82 9.52 -0.56 5.87
CA CYS A 82 8.49 -1.52 5.52
C CYS A 82 8.74 -2.85 6.21
N LEU A 83 7.70 -3.40 6.83
CA LEU A 83 7.63 -4.80 7.23
C LEU A 83 6.86 -5.56 6.14
N LEU A 84 7.53 -6.45 5.41
CA LEU A 84 6.92 -7.16 4.29
C LEU A 84 6.43 -8.53 4.70
N ASN A 85 5.10 -8.74 4.66
CA ASN A 85 4.50 -10.06 4.83
C ASN A 85 4.56 -10.79 3.48
N LEU A 86 5.43 -11.79 3.35
CA LEU A 86 5.76 -12.42 2.06
C LEU A 86 4.88 -13.61 1.66
N GLY A 87 3.96 -14.00 2.53
CA GLY A 87 3.19 -15.23 2.33
C GLY A 87 4.01 -16.50 2.57
N PRO A 88 3.61 -17.65 1.98
CA PRO A 88 2.63 -17.79 0.88
C PRO A 88 1.17 -17.46 1.24
N PHE A 89 0.81 -17.44 2.53
CA PHE A 89 -0.55 -17.08 2.97
C PHE A 89 -0.67 -15.60 3.35
N CYS A 90 -1.81 -15.00 2.98
CA CYS A 90 -2.18 -13.64 3.30
C CYS A 90 -3.54 -13.60 4.03
N HIS A 91 -3.55 -13.16 5.29
CA HIS A 91 -4.75 -13.09 6.12
C HIS A 91 -5.43 -11.71 6.04
N GLN A 92 -5.72 -11.24 4.82
CA GLN A 92 -6.27 -9.90 4.52
C GLN A 92 -7.65 -9.92 3.83
N GLY A 93 -8.47 -10.93 4.16
CA GLY A 93 -9.77 -11.14 3.49
C GLY A 93 -9.64 -11.38 1.99
N VAL A 94 -8.52 -12.00 1.57
CA VAL A 94 -8.24 -12.33 0.16
C VAL A 94 -8.76 -13.72 -0.15
N LEU A 95 -9.31 -13.92 -1.35
CA LEU A 95 -9.70 -15.25 -1.85
C LEU A 95 -8.55 -16.25 -1.72
N THR A 96 -8.90 -17.50 -1.43
CA THR A 96 -7.95 -18.62 -1.30
C THR A 96 -6.75 -18.31 -0.38
N HIS A 97 -6.95 -17.43 0.61
CA HIS A 97 -5.92 -16.95 1.54
C HIS A 97 -4.68 -16.40 0.84
N GLY A 98 -4.84 -15.81 -0.35
CA GLY A 98 -3.75 -15.25 -1.14
C GLY A 98 -3.02 -16.24 -2.05
N LEU A 99 -3.39 -17.52 -2.08
CA LEU A 99 -2.83 -18.49 -3.02
C LEU A 99 -3.45 -18.33 -4.43
N PRO A 100 -2.67 -18.41 -5.52
CA PRO A 100 -3.23 -18.41 -6.87
C PRO A 100 -4.17 -19.61 -7.14
N PRO A 101 -5.22 -19.48 -7.98
CA PRO A 101 -6.11 -20.60 -8.32
C PRO A 101 -5.37 -21.83 -8.83
N TRP A 102 -4.40 -21.62 -9.73
CA TRP A 102 -3.61 -22.69 -10.34
C TRP A 102 -2.76 -23.45 -9.30
N VAL A 103 -2.30 -22.77 -8.24
CA VAL A 103 -1.61 -23.43 -7.12
C VAL A 103 -2.59 -24.30 -6.35
N VAL A 104 -3.78 -23.76 -6.05
CA VAL A 104 -4.82 -24.50 -5.33
C VAL A 104 -5.29 -25.73 -6.10
N GLU A 105 -5.41 -25.64 -7.42
CA GLU A 105 -5.76 -26.77 -8.28
C GLU A 105 -4.66 -27.84 -8.33
N GLU A 106 -3.39 -27.44 -8.30
CA GLU A 106 -2.24 -28.35 -8.36
C GLU A 106 -1.93 -29.00 -7.01
N THR A 107 -2.05 -28.25 -5.92
CA THR A 107 -1.54 -28.65 -4.60
C THR A 107 -2.63 -28.85 -3.56
N GLY A 108 -3.89 -28.50 -3.84
CA GLY A 108 -4.91 -28.37 -2.79
C GLY A 108 -4.64 -27.21 -1.83
N LEU A 109 -5.66 -26.84 -1.04
CA LEU A 109 -5.53 -25.86 0.04
C LEU A 109 -4.91 -26.56 1.26
N PHE A 110 -3.72 -26.12 1.68
CA PHE A 110 -3.04 -26.58 2.91
C PHE A 110 -2.32 -27.95 2.84
N GLU A 111 -1.98 -28.45 1.66
CA GLU A 111 -1.24 -29.72 1.55
C GLU A 111 0.29 -29.57 1.58
N ALA A 112 0.99 -30.67 1.86
CA ALA A 112 2.45 -30.73 1.82
C ALA A 112 3.05 -30.44 0.43
N SER A 113 2.27 -30.68 -0.64
CA SER A 113 2.61 -30.37 -2.04
C SER A 113 2.69 -28.86 -2.31
N LEU A 114 2.16 -28.01 -1.43
CA LEU A 114 2.27 -26.56 -1.52
C LEU A 114 3.71 -26.06 -1.35
N HIS A 115 4.52 -26.75 -0.53
CA HIS A 115 5.84 -26.25 -0.16
C HIS A 115 6.78 -26.06 -1.35
N PRO A 116 6.97 -27.04 -2.27
CA PRO A 116 7.81 -26.84 -3.45
C PRO A 116 7.39 -25.65 -4.33
N VAL A 117 6.09 -25.43 -4.49
CA VAL A 117 5.55 -24.31 -5.29
C VAL A 117 5.78 -22.97 -4.58
N ALA A 118 5.57 -22.92 -3.26
CA ALA A 118 5.87 -21.75 -2.45
C ALA A 118 7.38 -21.44 -2.40
N GLU A 119 8.24 -22.45 -2.36
CA GLU A 119 9.70 -22.29 -2.45
C GLU A 119 10.09 -21.68 -3.81
N ALA A 120 9.47 -22.11 -4.91
CA ALA A 120 9.73 -21.55 -6.24
C ALA A 120 9.29 -20.07 -6.32
N TRP A 121 8.14 -19.73 -5.73
CA TRP A 121 7.69 -18.35 -5.58
C TRP A 121 8.71 -17.49 -4.83
N LEU A 122 9.15 -17.94 -3.65
CA LEU A 122 10.13 -17.20 -2.83
C LEU A 122 11.49 -17.08 -3.51
N LYS A 123 11.97 -18.11 -4.19
CA LYS A 123 13.22 -18.05 -4.99
C LYS A 123 13.12 -17.03 -6.12
N THR A 124 11.93 -16.83 -6.67
CA THR A 124 11.72 -15.89 -7.77
C THR A 124 11.66 -14.45 -7.28
N ILE A 125 10.93 -14.17 -6.19
CA ILE A 125 10.80 -12.80 -5.68
C ILE A 125 11.93 -12.36 -4.75
N GLY A 126 12.62 -13.30 -4.11
CA GLY A 126 13.67 -13.02 -3.12
C GLY A 126 14.75 -12.05 -3.61
N PRO A 127 15.36 -12.27 -4.79
CA PRO A 127 16.38 -11.36 -5.33
C PRO A 127 15.84 -9.95 -5.62
N GLU A 128 14.63 -9.85 -6.18
CA GLU A 128 13.97 -8.56 -6.45
C GLU A 128 13.75 -7.76 -5.17
N LEU A 129 13.40 -8.44 -4.07
CA LEU A 129 13.18 -7.82 -2.76
C LEU A 129 14.48 -7.47 -2.05
N ALA A 130 15.52 -8.30 -2.17
CA ALA A 130 16.83 -8.03 -1.57
C ALA A 130 17.44 -6.70 -2.05
N ALA A 131 17.11 -6.26 -3.27
CA ALA A 131 17.51 -4.95 -3.81
C ALA A 131 16.89 -3.75 -3.07
N TYR A 132 15.83 -3.96 -2.28
CA TYR A 132 15.14 -2.92 -1.51
C TYR A 132 15.31 -3.08 0.02
N GLN A 133 16.23 -3.93 0.48
CA GLN A 133 16.52 -4.06 1.90
C GLN A 133 17.26 -2.82 2.44
N THR A 134 17.04 -2.47 3.71
CA THR A 134 17.81 -1.42 4.39
C THR A 134 19.30 -1.78 4.44
N PRO A 135 20.24 -0.81 4.38
CA PRO A 135 20.02 0.63 4.50
C PRO A 135 19.66 1.35 3.21
N ASP A 136 19.89 0.74 2.04
CA ASP A 136 19.74 1.40 0.74
C ASP A 136 18.31 1.36 0.19
N GLY A 137 17.43 0.53 0.77
CA GLY A 137 16.01 0.48 0.45
C GLY A 137 15.10 0.58 1.68
N SER A 138 13.80 0.39 1.47
CA SER A 138 12.78 0.58 2.50
C SER A 138 12.44 -0.66 3.32
N ILE A 139 12.80 -1.88 2.89
CA ILE A 139 12.41 -3.12 3.57
C ILE A 139 13.30 -3.30 4.80
N ALA A 140 12.70 -3.12 5.98
CA ALA A 140 13.39 -3.22 7.26
C ALA A 140 13.29 -4.62 7.88
N ALA A 141 12.26 -5.39 7.54
CA ALA A 141 12.09 -6.78 7.98
C ALA A 141 11.16 -7.54 7.03
N LEU A 142 11.33 -8.86 6.96
CA LEU A 142 10.35 -9.75 6.34
C LEU A 142 9.60 -10.53 7.43
N VAL A 143 8.32 -10.73 7.20
CA VAL A 143 7.46 -11.60 7.98
C VAL A 143 7.03 -12.76 7.08
N LEU A 144 7.31 -13.98 7.54
CA LEU A 144 7.00 -15.21 6.85
C LEU A 144 5.72 -15.79 7.45
N ASN A 145 4.72 -16.05 6.60
CA ASN A 145 3.43 -16.59 7.03
C ASN A 145 3.16 -17.88 6.25
N ASN A 146 3.17 -19.03 6.92
CA ASN A 146 3.16 -20.33 6.24
C ASN A 146 1.84 -21.12 6.31
N GLN A 147 0.96 -20.88 7.29
CA GLN A 147 -0.33 -21.58 7.46
C GLN A 147 -1.21 -20.81 8.48
N PRO A 148 -2.54 -21.05 8.55
CA PRO A 148 -3.33 -20.74 9.73
C PRO A 148 -2.75 -21.46 10.96
N ALA A 149 -2.80 -20.83 12.14
CA ALA A 149 -2.25 -21.41 13.37
C ALA A 149 -2.84 -22.79 13.70
N ASP A 150 -4.14 -23.00 13.41
CA ASP A 150 -4.83 -24.26 13.62
C ASP A 150 -5.70 -24.61 12.39
N PRO A 151 -5.19 -25.39 11.42
CA PRO A 151 -6.02 -25.86 10.31
C PRO A 151 -7.13 -26.77 10.86
N PRO A 152 -8.37 -26.69 10.35
CA PRO A 152 -9.43 -27.55 10.86
C PRO A 152 -9.10 -29.03 10.58
N PRO A 153 -9.46 -29.98 11.49
CA PRO A 153 -9.00 -31.37 11.41
C PRO A 153 -9.32 -32.08 10.09
N ASP A 154 -10.43 -31.73 9.46
CA ASP A 154 -10.90 -32.26 8.17
C ASP A 154 -10.09 -31.77 6.97
N ARG A 155 -9.16 -30.81 7.16
CA ARG A 155 -8.34 -30.23 6.10
C ARG A 155 -6.86 -30.64 6.14
N LEU A 156 -6.49 -31.55 7.02
CA LEU A 156 -5.14 -32.13 7.03
C LEU A 156 -5.07 -33.30 6.05
N SER A 157 -4.10 -33.26 5.13
CA SER A 157 -3.87 -34.34 4.15
C SER A 157 -3.43 -35.66 4.80
N ASP A 158 -3.71 -36.78 4.14
CA ASP A 158 -3.21 -38.11 4.53
C ASP A 158 -1.67 -38.17 4.61
N ALA A 159 -0.97 -37.38 3.78
CA ALA A 159 0.48 -37.26 3.86
C ALA A 159 0.94 -36.70 5.21
N ILE A 160 0.20 -35.76 5.80
CA ILE A 160 0.49 -35.21 7.13
C ILE A 160 0.09 -36.21 8.21
N THR A 161 -1.17 -36.67 8.18
CA THR A 161 -1.78 -37.44 9.29
C THR A 161 -1.40 -38.91 9.32
N ARG A 162 -1.10 -39.54 8.18
CA ARG A 162 -0.79 -40.98 8.09
C ARG A 162 0.69 -41.29 7.85
N VAL A 163 1.44 -40.35 7.28
CA VAL A 163 2.87 -40.56 6.96
C VAL A 163 3.76 -39.79 7.91
N ARG A 164 3.63 -38.47 7.98
CA ARG A 164 4.57 -37.64 8.77
C ARG A 164 4.33 -37.73 10.27
N TRP A 165 3.08 -37.86 10.70
CA TRP A 165 2.71 -38.01 12.10
C TRP A 165 3.36 -39.24 12.79
N PRO A 166 3.23 -40.48 12.27
CA PRO A 166 3.92 -41.64 12.83
C PRO A 166 5.45 -41.51 12.87
N VAL A 167 6.04 -40.86 11.86
CA VAL A 167 7.49 -40.63 11.80
C VAL A 167 7.93 -39.67 12.90
N TRP A 168 7.17 -38.60 13.14
CA TRP A 168 7.45 -37.67 14.23
C TRP A 168 7.29 -38.32 15.60
N LEU A 169 6.21 -39.10 15.81
CA LEU A 169 6.02 -39.83 17.07
C LEU A 169 7.19 -40.76 17.41
N ARG A 170 7.74 -41.44 16.40
CA ARG A 170 8.93 -42.29 16.56
C ARG A 170 10.18 -41.51 17.01
N GLN A 171 10.25 -40.23 16.70
CA GLN A 171 11.35 -39.36 17.14
C GLN A 171 11.13 -38.83 18.56
N GLN A 172 9.88 -38.68 18.99
CA GLN A 172 9.56 -38.17 20.34
C GLN A 172 9.60 -39.24 21.42
N TYR A 173 9.23 -40.48 21.09
CA TYR A 173 9.15 -41.58 22.05
C TYR A 173 10.31 -42.56 21.87
N SER A 174 10.91 -42.99 22.99
CA SER A 174 12.02 -43.95 22.99
C SER A 174 11.61 -45.36 22.52
N SER A 175 10.35 -45.74 22.70
CA SER A 175 9.77 -47.00 22.24
C SER A 175 8.26 -46.90 22.03
N LEU A 176 7.67 -47.89 21.34
CA LEU A 176 6.21 -47.98 21.19
C LEU A 176 5.51 -48.21 22.54
N ASP A 177 6.13 -48.95 23.46
CA ASP A 177 5.59 -49.19 24.80
C ASP A 177 5.51 -47.89 25.62
N ALA A 178 6.49 -46.99 25.46
CA ALA A 178 6.46 -45.68 26.10
C ALA A 178 5.29 -44.81 25.58
N LEU A 179 5.01 -44.86 24.27
CA LEU A 179 3.86 -44.19 23.67
C LEU A 179 2.54 -44.81 24.15
N ASN A 180 2.43 -46.14 24.12
CA ASN A 180 1.24 -46.86 24.58
C ASN A 180 0.93 -46.58 26.05
N ALA A 181 1.95 -46.51 26.91
CA ALA A 181 1.80 -46.11 28.30
C ALA A 181 1.31 -44.65 28.42
N ALA A 182 1.87 -43.72 27.64
CA ALA A 182 1.48 -42.31 27.66
C ALA A 182 0.04 -42.09 27.14
N TYR A 183 -0.37 -42.82 26.10
CA TYR A 183 -1.68 -42.68 25.46
C TYR A 183 -2.74 -43.62 26.06
N GLN A 184 -2.35 -44.48 27.02
CA GLN A 184 -3.19 -45.54 27.55
C GLN A 184 -3.81 -46.41 26.43
N ALA A 185 -2.97 -46.81 25.48
CA ALA A 185 -3.35 -47.48 24.25
C ALA A 185 -2.59 -48.79 24.02
N GLY A 186 -3.03 -49.56 23.02
CA GLY A 186 -2.44 -50.85 22.65
C GLY A 186 -2.01 -50.91 21.18
N TYR A 187 -1.35 -49.87 20.67
CA TYR A 187 -0.89 -49.85 19.28
C TYR A 187 0.20 -50.88 19.04
N THR A 188 0.15 -51.53 17.86
CA THR A 188 1.14 -52.55 17.45
C THR A 188 2.30 -51.98 16.63
N SER A 189 2.17 -50.74 16.16
CA SER A 189 3.24 -49.98 15.49
C SER A 189 2.91 -48.48 15.49
N PHE A 190 3.93 -47.62 15.35
CA PHE A 190 3.72 -46.17 15.22
C PHE A 190 2.83 -45.80 14.02
N SER A 191 2.92 -46.55 12.91
CA SER A 191 2.10 -46.32 11.70
C SER A 191 0.60 -46.59 11.89
N ARG A 192 0.21 -47.23 13.01
CA ARG A 192 -1.19 -47.48 13.37
C ARG A 192 -1.73 -46.43 14.34
N VAL A 193 -0.91 -45.48 14.78
CA VAL A 193 -1.36 -44.39 15.66
C VAL A 193 -2.08 -43.38 14.78
N ASP A 194 -3.39 -43.30 14.94
CA ASP A 194 -4.19 -42.33 14.21
C ASP A 194 -3.91 -40.91 14.69
N PHE A 195 -4.07 -39.95 13.78
CA PHE A 195 -4.01 -38.54 14.15
C PHE A 195 -5.30 -38.16 14.90
N PRO A 196 -5.23 -37.54 16.10
CA PRO A 196 -6.40 -37.29 16.92
C PRO A 196 -7.32 -36.25 16.26
N ALA A 197 -8.60 -36.57 16.10
CA ALA A 197 -9.58 -35.67 15.49
C ALA A 197 -9.93 -34.47 16.39
N ASP A 198 -9.83 -34.65 17.70
CA ASP A 198 -10.09 -33.65 18.74
C ASP A 198 -8.86 -32.80 19.08
N TRP A 199 -7.75 -32.91 18.33
CA TRP A 199 -6.49 -32.25 18.64
C TRP A 199 -6.53 -30.74 18.96
N PRO A 200 -7.42 -29.90 18.38
CA PRO A 200 -7.39 -28.47 18.65
C PRO A 200 -7.81 -28.15 20.10
N THR A 201 -8.76 -28.91 20.64
CA THR A 201 -9.39 -28.64 21.95
C THR A 201 -9.20 -29.78 22.96
N GLY A 202 -8.69 -30.93 22.52
CA GLY A 202 -8.51 -32.12 23.34
C GLY A 202 -7.37 -31.95 24.34
N ASP A 203 -7.58 -32.46 25.55
CA ASP A 203 -6.60 -32.40 26.64
C ASP A 203 -5.79 -33.70 26.80
N HIS A 204 -6.11 -34.73 26.01
CA HIS A 204 -5.38 -36.00 26.00
C HIS A 204 -3.93 -35.81 25.49
N PRO A 205 -2.94 -36.58 25.97
CA PRO A 205 -1.55 -36.50 25.49
C PRO A 205 -1.41 -36.54 23.96
N ALA A 206 -2.22 -37.35 23.27
CA ALA A 206 -2.25 -37.39 21.80
C ALA A 206 -2.61 -36.05 21.16
N ALA A 207 -3.61 -35.33 21.69
CA ALA A 207 -4.01 -34.02 21.19
C ALA A 207 -2.93 -32.95 21.43
N ARG A 208 -2.24 -33.01 22.58
CA ARG A 208 -1.07 -32.16 22.85
C ARG A 208 0.08 -32.44 21.89
N ASP A 209 0.39 -33.72 21.66
CA ASP A 209 1.45 -34.13 20.74
C ASP A 209 1.13 -33.74 19.29
N ALA A 210 -0.14 -33.83 18.88
CA ALA A 210 -0.58 -33.35 17.58
C ALA A 210 -0.36 -31.84 17.39
N ARG A 211 -0.65 -31.01 18.41
CA ARG A 211 -0.34 -29.58 18.41
C ARG A 211 1.17 -29.33 18.26
N ASN A 212 1.98 -30.04 19.04
CA ASN A 212 3.45 -29.94 18.95
C ASN A 212 3.98 -30.35 17.58
N PHE A 213 3.46 -31.44 17.01
CA PHE A 213 3.82 -31.91 15.68
C PHE A 213 3.50 -30.88 14.59
N LEU A 214 2.31 -30.30 14.61
CA LEU A 214 1.92 -29.28 13.62
C LEU A 214 2.76 -28.00 13.79
N HIS A 215 3.07 -27.62 15.02
CA HIS A 215 3.99 -26.52 15.31
C HIS A 215 5.41 -26.80 14.77
N ASP A 216 5.98 -27.98 15.03
CA ASP A 216 7.31 -28.38 14.52
C ASP A 216 7.37 -28.40 13.00
N LEU A 217 6.30 -28.89 12.36
CA LEU A 217 6.14 -28.87 10.91
C LEU A 217 6.17 -27.43 10.38
N GLN A 218 5.43 -26.53 11.01
CA GLN A 218 5.40 -25.12 10.64
C GLN A 218 6.79 -24.48 10.80
N GLN A 219 7.46 -24.68 11.93
CA GLN A 219 8.80 -24.15 12.19
C GLN A 219 9.84 -24.68 11.18
N THR A 220 9.76 -25.96 10.83
CA THR A 220 10.65 -26.58 9.84
C THR A 220 10.49 -25.92 8.47
N THR A 221 9.26 -25.65 8.05
CA THR A 221 8.99 -24.97 6.78
C THR A 221 9.45 -23.52 6.81
N LEU A 222 9.16 -22.79 7.88
CA LEU A 222 9.59 -21.39 8.04
C LEU A 222 11.12 -21.26 8.02
N THR A 223 11.82 -22.18 8.68
CA THR A 223 13.30 -22.28 8.62
C THR A 223 13.78 -22.48 7.18
N ARG A 224 13.07 -23.29 6.39
CA ARG A 224 13.38 -23.53 4.98
C ARG A 224 13.17 -22.28 4.12
N TYR A 225 12.06 -21.58 4.30
CA TYR A 225 11.79 -20.32 3.61
C TYR A 225 12.81 -19.23 3.97
N ALA A 226 13.17 -19.13 5.26
CA ALA A 226 14.22 -18.22 5.71
C ALA A 226 15.55 -18.50 5.00
N LYS A 227 15.96 -19.77 4.92
CA LYS A 227 17.17 -20.18 4.21
C LYS A 227 17.14 -19.76 2.73
N ILE A 228 16.03 -19.99 2.03
CA ILE A 228 15.85 -19.60 0.63
C ILE A 228 16.04 -18.09 0.43
N LEU A 229 15.46 -17.29 1.32
CA LEU A 229 15.57 -15.83 1.24
C LEU A 229 17.00 -15.35 1.53
N THR A 230 17.67 -15.95 2.52
CA THR A 230 19.09 -15.66 2.79
C THR A 230 19.98 -16.04 1.61
N GLU A 231 19.75 -17.19 0.97
CA GLU A 231 20.45 -17.60 -0.25
C GLU A 231 20.15 -16.67 -1.44
N ALA A 232 18.96 -16.05 -1.47
CA ALA A 232 18.58 -15.03 -2.46
C ALA A 232 19.17 -13.63 -2.16
N GLY A 233 19.99 -13.48 -1.12
CA GLY A 233 20.70 -12.24 -0.79
C GLY A 233 20.05 -11.38 0.30
N TRP A 234 19.01 -11.87 0.97
CA TRP A 234 18.41 -11.18 2.11
C TRP A 234 19.29 -11.27 3.36
N GLN A 235 19.57 -10.13 4.00
CA GLN A 235 20.42 -10.02 5.19
C GLN A 235 19.71 -9.43 6.42
N GLY A 236 18.50 -8.88 6.24
CA GLY A 236 17.74 -8.24 7.32
C GLY A 236 17.01 -9.22 8.26
N PRO A 237 16.31 -8.69 9.28
CA PRO A 237 15.49 -9.48 10.19
C PRO A 237 14.41 -10.31 9.47
N LEU A 238 14.27 -11.58 9.86
CA LEU A 238 13.24 -12.52 9.40
C LEU A 238 12.36 -12.93 10.58
N TYR A 239 11.08 -12.60 10.51
CA TYR A 239 10.08 -12.97 11.49
C TYR A 239 9.33 -14.22 10.98
N PRO A 240 9.50 -15.40 11.61
CA PRO A 240 8.84 -16.64 11.18
C PRO A 240 7.32 -16.62 11.43
N SER A 241 6.81 -15.70 12.23
CA SER A 241 5.39 -15.38 12.39
C SER A 241 5.25 -13.93 12.85
N GLU A 242 4.03 -13.38 12.79
CA GLU A 242 3.75 -12.03 13.30
C GLU A 242 3.92 -11.87 14.83
N GLN A 243 4.16 -12.95 15.58
CA GLN A 243 4.23 -12.93 17.04
C GLN A 243 5.61 -13.31 17.59
N THR A 244 6.38 -14.12 16.86
CA THR A 244 7.66 -14.65 17.35
C THR A 244 8.82 -13.79 16.84
N PRO A 245 9.49 -13.00 17.70
CA PRO A 245 10.63 -12.21 17.27
C PRO A 245 11.89 -13.08 17.07
N PRO A 246 12.76 -12.73 16.12
CA PRO A 246 14.12 -13.28 16.08
C PRO A 246 14.93 -12.80 17.28
N ALA A 247 15.98 -13.56 17.64
CA ALA A 247 16.81 -13.26 18.80
C ALA A 247 17.39 -11.83 18.72
N GLY A 248 17.19 -11.03 19.77
CA GLY A 248 17.69 -9.66 19.85
C GLY A 248 16.85 -8.61 19.11
N HIS A 249 15.70 -8.98 18.54
CA HIS A 249 14.78 -8.05 17.86
C HIS A 249 13.47 -7.86 18.64
N PRO A 250 12.81 -6.70 18.51
CA PRO A 250 11.55 -6.43 19.19
C PRO A 250 10.38 -7.26 18.61
N PRO A 251 9.38 -7.64 19.42
CA PRO A 251 8.16 -8.27 18.94
C PRO A 251 7.31 -7.31 18.11
N ILE A 252 6.45 -7.88 17.26
CA ILE A 252 5.41 -7.16 16.53
C ILE A 252 4.10 -7.35 17.29
N THR A 253 3.50 -6.26 17.76
CA THR A 253 2.24 -6.28 18.51
C THR A 253 1.12 -5.74 17.63
N PRO A 254 0.13 -6.57 17.25
CA PRO A 254 -1.03 -6.08 16.50
C PRO A 254 -1.92 -5.21 17.39
N CYS A 255 -2.44 -4.13 16.81
CA CYS A 255 -3.31 -3.19 17.48
C CYS A 255 -4.44 -2.79 16.53
N SER A 256 -5.69 -2.84 17.01
CA SER A 256 -6.81 -2.32 16.26
C SER A 256 -6.89 -0.81 16.42
N LEU A 257 -6.99 -0.08 15.30
CA LEU A 257 -7.29 1.36 15.37
C LEU A 257 -8.77 1.63 15.68
N THR A 258 -9.63 0.63 15.50
CA THR A 258 -11.08 0.75 15.70
C THR A 258 -11.50 0.44 17.13
N ASP A 259 -10.65 -0.26 17.89
CA ASP A 259 -10.84 -0.48 19.33
C ASP A 259 -9.85 0.38 20.12
N PRO A 260 -10.32 1.49 20.72
CA PRO A 260 -9.45 2.36 21.49
C PRO A 260 -8.76 1.63 22.64
N ALA A 261 -9.38 0.61 23.26
CA ALA A 261 -8.78 -0.12 24.36
C ALA A 261 -7.48 -0.85 23.96
N THR A 262 -7.34 -1.19 22.68
CA THR A 262 -6.14 -1.86 22.16
C THR A 262 -4.99 -0.91 21.85
N LEU A 263 -5.24 0.41 21.77
CA LEU A 263 -4.20 1.40 21.46
C LEU A 263 -3.23 1.58 22.64
N PRO A 264 -1.92 1.30 22.46
CA PRO A 264 -0.96 1.37 23.53
C PRO A 264 -0.73 2.83 23.97
N GLN A 265 -0.77 3.08 25.28
CA GLN A 265 -0.48 4.40 25.84
C GLN A 265 1.02 4.74 25.78
N ARG A 266 1.88 3.72 25.92
CA ARG A 266 3.35 3.80 25.80
C ARG A 266 3.85 2.57 25.05
N PRO A 267 3.85 2.61 23.71
CA PRO A 267 4.29 1.48 22.92
C PRO A 267 5.79 1.23 23.07
N SER A 268 6.16 -0.05 23.11
CA SER A 268 7.54 -0.54 23.04
C SER A 268 7.66 -1.49 21.84
N GLY A 269 8.83 -1.52 21.20
CA GLY A 269 9.05 -2.35 20.02
C GLY A 269 8.27 -1.89 18.79
N ILE A 270 7.70 -2.85 18.05
CA ILE A 270 6.95 -2.60 16.81
C ILE A 270 5.46 -2.79 17.08
N VAL A 271 4.66 -1.77 16.83
CA VAL A 271 3.20 -1.82 16.88
C VAL A 271 2.67 -1.84 15.46
N ARG A 272 1.95 -2.89 15.11
CA ARG A 272 1.26 -3.03 13.84
C ARG A 272 -0.16 -2.50 13.99
N LEU A 273 -0.40 -1.30 13.48
CA LEU A 273 -1.70 -0.65 13.39
C LEU A 273 -2.49 -1.28 12.25
N GLN A 274 -3.43 -2.12 12.60
CA GLN A 274 -4.19 -2.91 11.64
C GLN A 274 -5.21 -2.03 10.92
N HIS A 275 -5.22 -2.19 9.59
CA HIS A 275 -6.27 -1.71 8.70
C HIS A 275 -6.66 -0.21 8.83
N PRO A 276 -5.70 0.72 8.79
CA PRO A 276 -5.92 2.16 9.00
C PRO A 276 -6.68 2.86 7.86
N ILE A 277 -6.80 2.22 6.70
CA ILE A 277 -7.29 2.83 5.46
C ILE A 277 -8.46 2.02 4.93
N GLN A 278 -9.58 2.69 4.67
CA GLN A 278 -10.70 2.08 3.98
C GLN A 278 -10.29 1.68 2.55
N ALA A 279 -10.47 0.40 2.23
CA ALA A 279 -10.26 -0.14 0.89
C ALA A 279 -11.32 0.38 -0.10
N ASP A 280 -10.97 0.43 -1.39
CA ASP A 280 -11.93 0.67 -2.45
C ASP A 280 -12.77 -0.61 -2.67
N PRO A 281 -14.12 -0.57 -2.54
CA PRO A 281 -14.97 -1.77 -2.60
C PRO A 281 -14.93 -2.49 -3.95
N ASP A 282 -14.42 -1.87 -5.01
CA ASP A 282 -14.45 -2.37 -6.39
C ASP A 282 -13.30 -3.35 -6.73
N THR A 283 -12.86 -4.20 -5.79
CA THR A 283 -11.79 -5.20 -6.02
C THR A 283 -12.28 -6.66 -6.01
N PRO A 284 -13.23 -7.04 -6.89
CA PRO A 284 -13.88 -8.36 -6.86
C PRO A 284 -12.89 -9.53 -7.07
N GLU A 285 -11.83 -9.32 -7.85
CA GLU A 285 -10.80 -10.34 -8.15
C GLU A 285 -9.97 -10.77 -6.92
N LEU A 286 -9.94 -9.92 -5.89
CA LEU A 286 -9.18 -10.12 -4.67
C LEU A 286 -10.05 -10.69 -3.54
N GLY A 287 -11.37 -10.64 -3.66
CA GLY A 287 -12.33 -11.06 -2.64
C GLY A 287 -13.15 -9.90 -2.08
N GLN A 288 -14.09 -10.20 -1.20
CA GLN A 288 -14.96 -9.19 -0.61
C GLN A 288 -14.14 -8.16 0.19
N GLY A 289 -14.61 -6.90 0.16
CA GLY A 289 -14.11 -5.87 1.05
C GLY A 289 -14.26 -6.34 2.51
N PRO A 290 -13.22 -6.22 3.34
CA PRO A 290 -13.29 -6.71 4.70
C PRO A 290 -14.27 -5.88 5.53
N VAL A 291 -14.96 -6.52 6.48
CA VAL A 291 -15.97 -5.89 7.35
C VAL A 291 -15.41 -4.67 8.11
N TRP A 292 -14.10 -4.66 8.39
CA TRP A 292 -13.43 -3.55 9.06
C TRP A 292 -13.38 -2.26 8.22
N ALA A 293 -13.52 -2.33 6.88
CA ALA A 293 -13.30 -1.19 5.98
C ALA A 293 -14.16 0.03 6.33
N GLY A 294 -15.41 -0.18 6.75
CA GLY A 294 -16.30 0.89 7.19
C GLY A 294 -15.84 1.61 8.47
N GLN A 295 -15.06 0.92 9.30
CA GLN A 295 -14.55 1.43 10.58
C GLN A 295 -13.17 2.08 10.46
N ALA A 296 -12.47 1.94 9.34
CA ALA A 296 -11.15 2.51 9.15
C ALA A 296 -11.16 4.03 9.37
N PRO A 297 -10.17 4.60 10.09
CA PRO A 297 -10.16 6.01 10.47
C PRO A 297 -9.96 6.97 9.29
N ILE A 298 -9.42 6.47 8.17
CA ILE A 298 -9.20 7.24 6.95
C ILE A 298 -10.04 6.61 5.83
N GLU A 299 -10.83 7.45 5.14
CA GLU A 299 -11.65 7.01 4.01
C GLU A 299 -10.81 6.78 2.74
N SER A 300 -11.37 6.09 1.75
CA SER A 300 -10.70 5.83 0.47
C SER A 300 -10.54 7.09 -0.38
N ASP A 301 -11.24 8.18 -0.04
CA ASP A 301 -11.05 9.53 -0.58
C ASP A 301 -10.13 10.40 0.31
N GLY A 302 -9.55 9.81 1.35
CA GLY A 302 -8.68 10.44 2.34
C GLY A 302 -9.34 11.47 3.24
N SER A 303 -10.67 11.51 3.34
CA SER A 303 -11.36 12.20 4.43
C SER A 303 -11.03 11.57 5.78
N LEU A 304 -10.91 12.42 6.80
CA LEU A 304 -10.53 12.02 8.15
C LEU A 304 -11.80 11.79 8.99
N LYS A 305 -12.00 10.58 9.54
CA LYS A 305 -13.12 10.31 10.45
C LYS A 305 -12.80 10.79 11.88
N PRO A 306 -13.79 10.97 12.78
CA PRO A 306 -13.52 11.28 14.19
C PRO A 306 -12.52 10.30 14.85
N ALA A 307 -12.59 9.02 14.49
CA ALA A 307 -11.66 7.98 14.96
C ALA A 307 -10.19 8.28 14.61
N PHE A 308 -9.90 8.94 13.49
CA PHE A 308 -8.54 9.37 13.13
C PHE A 308 -7.93 10.28 14.19
N TYR A 309 -8.67 11.30 14.61
CA TYR A 309 -8.19 12.25 15.60
C TYR A 309 -8.05 11.60 16.98
N GLN A 310 -8.98 10.71 17.35
CA GLN A 310 -8.90 9.95 18.60
C GLN A 310 -7.66 9.05 18.65
N ALA A 311 -7.38 8.34 17.55
CA ALA A 311 -6.19 7.53 17.42
C ALA A 311 -4.92 8.41 17.48
N ARG A 312 -4.90 9.54 16.77
CA ARG A 312 -3.79 10.51 16.82
C ARG A 312 -3.47 10.96 18.25
N LEU A 313 -4.49 11.37 19.02
CA LEU A 313 -4.31 11.81 20.41
C LEU A 313 -3.68 10.75 21.32
N ARG A 314 -3.80 9.46 20.98
CA ARG A 314 -3.20 8.34 21.72
C ARG A 314 -1.81 7.98 21.22
N LEU A 315 -1.59 8.04 19.91
CA LEU A 315 -0.32 7.66 19.29
C LEU A 315 0.76 8.73 19.41
N TRP A 316 0.40 10.00 19.29
CA TRP A 316 1.36 11.11 19.29
C TRP A 316 2.17 11.26 20.59
N PRO A 317 1.59 11.06 21.80
CA PRO A 317 2.37 11.06 23.05
C PRO A 317 3.52 10.06 23.08
N ALA A 318 3.40 8.93 22.39
CA ALA A 318 4.47 7.94 22.28
C ALA A 318 5.63 8.40 21.40
N ARG A 319 5.33 9.25 20.42
CA ARG A 319 6.30 9.76 19.43
C ARG A 319 6.95 11.07 19.89
N TYR A 320 6.21 11.88 20.64
CA TYR A 320 6.61 13.23 21.02
C TYR A 320 6.62 13.37 22.54
N PRO A 321 7.80 13.29 23.19
CA PRO A 321 7.90 13.37 24.65
C PRO A 321 7.38 14.69 25.26
N THR A 322 7.36 15.78 24.47
CA THR A 322 6.85 17.09 24.90
C THR A 322 5.34 17.24 24.71
N ALA A 323 4.64 16.17 24.32
CA ALA A 323 3.19 16.18 24.16
C ALA A 323 2.48 16.17 25.52
N ALA A 324 1.58 17.13 25.72
CA ALA A 324 0.79 17.29 26.92
C ALA A 324 -0.70 17.38 26.58
N SER A 325 -1.54 16.75 27.41
CA SER A 325 -2.99 16.85 27.30
C SER A 325 -3.48 18.18 27.88
N LEU A 326 -4.34 18.88 27.15
CA LEU A 326 -4.92 20.18 27.53
C LEU A 326 -6.41 20.18 27.17
N ASN A 327 -7.29 19.89 28.14
CA ASN A 327 -8.75 19.87 27.96
C ASN A 327 -9.23 19.04 26.75
N GLY A 328 -8.71 17.82 26.59
CA GLY A 328 -9.07 16.92 25.46
C GLY A 328 -8.38 17.25 24.13
N MET A 329 -7.47 18.22 24.13
CA MET A 329 -6.56 18.53 23.03
C MET A 329 -5.14 18.03 23.37
N LEU A 330 -4.33 17.76 22.36
CA LEU A 330 -2.90 17.55 22.53
C LEU A 330 -2.14 18.82 22.15
N SER A 331 -1.27 19.27 23.04
CA SER A 331 -0.32 20.35 22.82
C SER A 331 1.09 19.79 22.83
N ILE A 332 1.86 20.03 21.77
CA ILE A 332 3.27 19.62 21.71
C ILE A 332 4.13 20.86 21.70
N ALA A 333 4.87 21.04 22.79
CA ALA A 333 5.70 22.21 23.00
C ALA A 333 6.99 22.16 22.17
N GLY A 334 7.37 23.31 21.62
CA GLY A 334 8.65 23.58 20.99
C GLY A 334 9.03 25.05 21.20
N GLU A 335 10.31 25.36 21.05
CA GLU A 335 10.89 26.67 21.41
C GLU A 335 10.35 27.83 20.56
N GLU A 336 10.25 27.61 19.24
CA GLU A 336 9.77 28.60 18.26
C GLU A 336 8.43 28.20 17.62
N CYS A 337 7.95 26.98 17.90
CA CYS A 337 6.70 26.46 17.35
C CYS A 337 6.00 25.51 18.33
N ILE A 338 4.71 25.75 18.59
CA ILE A 338 3.82 24.87 19.36
C ILE A 338 2.79 24.27 18.41
N THR A 339 2.58 22.96 18.49
CA THR A 339 1.62 22.23 17.65
C THR A 339 0.41 21.80 18.46
N LEU A 340 -0.80 22.05 17.96
CA LEU A 340 -2.05 21.65 18.60
C LEU A 340 -2.91 20.77 17.70
N THR A 341 -3.55 19.76 18.28
CA THR A 341 -4.54 18.92 17.60
C THR A 341 -5.61 18.44 18.57
N ALA A 342 -6.87 18.41 18.15
CA ALA A 342 -8.00 17.96 18.96
C ALA A 342 -8.94 17.06 18.13
N ALA A 343 -9.71 16.21 18.81
CA ALA A 343 -10.66 15.31 18.17
C ALA A 343 -12.05 15.91 17.92
N SER A 344 -12.33 17.09 18.46
CA SER A 344 -13.58 17.81 18.30
C SER A 344 -13.35 19.31 18.45
N ASP A 345 -14.37 20.10 18.15
CA ASP A 345 -14.39 21.52 18.48
C ASP A 345 -14.19 21.72 19.98
N THR A 346 -13.28 22.61 20.34
CA THR A 346 -12.97 22.93 21.74
C THR A 346 -12.38 24.32 21.85
N SER A 347 -12.23 24.82 23.08
CA SER A 347 -11.51 26.05 23.35
C SER A 347 -10.22 25.74 24.10
N PHE A 348 -9.17 26.50 23.81
CA PHE A 348 -7.88 26.31 24.47
C PHE A 348 -7.34 27.60 25.06
N LYS A 349 -6.48 27.42 26.06
CA LYS A 349 -5.71 28.47 26.72
C LYS A 349 -4.30 27.93 26.97
N ILE A 350 -3.29 28.55 26.35
CA ILE A 350 -1.89 28.12 26.45
C ILE A 350 -1.04 29.28 26.95
N SER A 351 -0.14 28.96 27.88
CA SER A 351 0.85 29.90 28.39
C SER A 351 2.06 29.97 27.45
N VAL A 352 2.47 31.18 27.08
CA VAL A 352 3.63 31.45 26.22
C VAL A 352 4.49 32.56 26.81
N SER A 353 5.75 32.68 26.37
CA SER A 353 6.59 33.82 26.75
C SER A 353 5.97 35.13 26.23
N ALA A 354 5.89 36.15 27.10
CA ALA A 354 5.41 37.48 26.72
C ALA A 354 6.42 38.27 25.88
N GLU A 355 7.69 37.87 25.89
CA GLU A 355 8.75 38.55 25.14
C GLU A 355 8.65 38.27 23.64
N LYS A 356 8.01 37.16 23.25
CA LYS A 356 7.80 36.77 21.86
C LYS A 356 6.36 37.10 21.41
N ARG A 357 6.23 37.62 20.20
CA ARG A 357 4.93 37.81 19.53
C ARG A 357 4.58 36.55 18.75
N TRP A 358 3.50 35.89 19.14
CA TRP A 358 3.07 34.65 18.51
C TRP A 358 2.02 34.91 17.44
N THR A 359 2.11 34.15 16.35
CA THR A 359 1.12 34.07 15.28
C THR A 359 0.55 32.67 15.24
N VAL A 360 -0.75 32.57 14.97
CA VAL A 360 -1.47 31.29 14.97
C VAL A 360 -1.96 30.99 13.57
N TRP A 361 -1.62 29.79 13.11
CA TRP A 361 -1.92 29.28 11.79
C TRP A 361 -2.74 28.01 11.92
N ARG A 362 -3.68 27.84 11.00
CA ARG A 362 -4.47 26.62 10.85
C ARG A 362 -3.99 25.90 9.59
N LEU A 363 -3.48 24.70 9.78
CA LEU A 363 -3.17 23.74 8.71
C LEU A 363 -4.42 22.90 8.46
N LEU A 364 -4.93 22.92 7.24
CA LEU A 364 -6.02 22.06 6.79
C LEU A 364 -5.50 20.70 6.36
N ALA A 365 -6.39 19.71 6.34
CA ALA A 365 -6.07 18.35 5.92
C ALA A 365 -5.59 18.29 4.46
N ASP A 366 -5.97 19.23 3.59
CA ASP A 366 -5.44 19.28 2.22
C ASP A 366 -4.00 19.85 2.14
N GLY A 367 -3.43 20.29 3.26
CA GLY A 367 -2.10 20.88 3.35
C GLY A 367 -2.07 22.41 3.25
N THR A 368 -3.23 23.06 3.05
CA THR A 368 -3.35 24.53 3.02
C THR A 368 -3.10 25.12 4.41
N VAL A 369 -2.30 26.19 4.47
CA VAL A 369 -2.05 26.94 5.70
C VAL A 369 -2.72 28.31 5.60
N GLN A 370 -3.52 28.66 6.61
CA GLN A 370 -4.22 29.93 6.70
C GLN A 370 -4.09 30.55 8.09
N PRO A 371 -4.13 31.89 8.23
CA PRO A 371 -4.13 32.51 9.55
C PRO A 371 -5.40 32.15 10.33
N ALA A 372 -5.28 32.05 11.66
CA ALA A 372 -6.41 31.79 12.56
C ALA A 372 -6.80 33.08 13.34
N PRO A 373 -7.57 34.00 12.73
CA PRO A 373 -7.85 35.33 13.31
C PRO A 373 -8.68 35.27 14.60
N ASP A 374 -9.44 34.20 14.81
CA ASP A 374 -10.25 33.96 16.00
C ASP A 374 -9.40 33.65 17.25
N VAL A 375 -8.10 33.38 17.08
CA VAL A 375 -7.17 33.09 18.17
C VAL A 375 -6.36 34.35 18.51
N LYS A 376 -6.37 34.75 19.78
CA LYS A 376 -5.74 36.01 20.22
C LYS A 376 -4.70 35.76 21.31
N GLN A 377 -3.54 36.40 21.19
CA GLN A 377 -2.58 36.54 22.28
C GLN A 377 -2.99 37.72 23.17
N ARG A 378 -2.99 37.52 24.49
CA ARG A 378 -3.15 38.55 25.53
C ARG A 378 -2.08 38.34 26.60
N GLY A 379 -1.04 39.16 26.58
CA GLY A 379 0.12 39.02 27.46
C GLY A 379 0.83 37.66 27.27
N LYS A 380 0.96 36.90 28.36
CA LYS A 380 1.58 35.56 28.41
C LYS A 380 0.63 34.42 28.01
N THR A 381 -0.53 34.71 27.40
CA THR A 381 -1.54 33.70 27.13
C THR A 381 -2.09 33.83 25.72
N ILE A 382 -2.20 32.70 25.02
CA ILE A 382 -2.92 32.57 23.75
C ILE A 382 -4.19 31.78 24.02
N ARG A 383 -5.32 32.30 23.55
CA ARG A 383 -6.62 31.62 23.70
C ARG A 383 -7.49 31.80 22.46
N GLY A 384 -8.33 30.80 22.21
CA GLY A 384 -9.29 30.83 21.11
C GLY A 384 -9.96 29.48 20.88
N PRO A 385 -10.82 29.40 19.87
CA PRO A 385 -11.43 28.14 19.46
C PRO A 385 -10.46 27.30 18.61
N TYR A 386 -10.45 26.01 18.85
CA TYR A 386 -9.99 24.99 17.91
C TYR A 386 -11.23 24.46 17.18
N ARG A 387 -11.28 24.64 15.86
CA ARG A 387 -12.35 24.07 15.02
C ARG A 387 -11.81 22.83 14.34
N GLN A 388 -12.46 21.68 14.50
CA GLN A 388 -12.06 20.42 13.86
C GLN A 388 -12.40 20.44 12.36
N ALA A 389 -13.55 20.99 11.97
CA ALA A 389 -13.94 21.13 10.57
C ALA A 389 -14.89 22.30 10.39
N ASP A 390 -14.86 22.93 9.21
CA ASP A 390 -15.79 23.98 8.79
C ASP A 390 -15.85 24.06 7.26
N THR A 391 -16.45 25.13 6.73
CA THR A 391 -16.55 25.36 5.28
C THR A 391 -15.20 25.51 4.56
N ALA A 392 -14.11 25.81 5.30
CA ALA A 392 -12.77 25.85 4.73
C ALA A 392 -12.18 24.43 4.57
N GLY A 393 -12.59 23.49 5.42
CA GLY A 393 -12.21 22.07 5.36
C GLY A 393 -11.98 21.46 6.73
N GLN A 394 -11.47 20.23 6.75
CA GLN A 394 -11.05 19.55 7.98
C GLN A 394 -9.71 20.13 8.45
N THR A 395 -9.60 20.46 9.72
CA THR A 395 -8.36 20.87 10.36
C THR A 395 -7.46 19.67 10.55
N ASP A 396 -6.20 19.84 10.21
CA ASP A 396 -5.15 18.91 10.58
C ASP A 396 -4.51 19.35 11.90
N LEU A 397 -3.90 20.54 11.90
CA LEU A 397 -3.16 21.10 13.04
C LEU A 397 -3.40 22.60 13.19
N TYR A 398 -3.25 23.10 14.41
CA TYR A 398 -2.93 24.51 14.65
C TYR A 398 -1.44 24.62 14.94
N LEU A 399 -0.78 25.57 14.29
CA LEU A 399 0.65 25.86 14.43
C LEU A 399 0.80 27.26 14.99
N LEU A 400 1.39 27.37 16.17
CA LEU A 400 1.68 28.65 16.82
C LEU A 400 3.17 28.91 16.64
N THR A 401 3.54 29.98 15.97
CA THR A 401 4.96 30.33 15.69
C THR A 401 5.29 31.72 16.23
N THR A 402 6.55 31.94 16.60
CA THR A 402 7.08 33.21 17.13
C THR A 402 7.34 34.28 16.05
N GLY A 403 6.82 34.07 14.84
CA GLY A 403 6.95 34.93 13.68
C GLY A 403 6.80 34.13 12.38
N PRO A 404 6.76 34.82 11.22
CA PRO A 404 6.71 34.18 9.91
C PRO A 404 8.01 33.41 9.56
N ASP A 405 9.15 33.92 10.04
CA ASP A 405 10.48 33.36 9.75
C ASP A 405 11.00 32.42 10.85
N ALA A 406 10.14 32.09 11.83
CA ALA A 406 10.46 31.14 12.88
C ALA A 406 10.74 29.76 12.28
N ALA A 407 11.91 29.20 12.61
CA ALA A 407 12.26 27.84 12.21
C ALA A 407 11.29 26.83 12.85
N LEU A 408 10.75 25.92 12.05
CA LEU A 408 9.82 24.90 12.56
C LEU A 408 10.57 23.85 13.39
N SER A 409 10.10 23.63 14.61
CA SER A 409 10.55 22.53 15.47
C SER A 409 9.97 21.19 15.01
N SER A 410 10.54 20.08 15.50
CA SER A 410 9.81 18.80 15.55
C SER A 410 8.72 18.94 16.62
N PRO A 411 7.42 18.67 16.38
CA PRO A 411 6.78 17.80 15.36
C PRO A 411 6.39 18.45 14.04
N ALA A 412 6.07 19.75 14.06
CA ALA A 412 5.47 20.46 12.93
C ALA A 412 6.28 20.28 11.65
N ARG A 413 7.61 20.37 11.75
CA ARG A 413 8.53 20.14 10.64
C ARG A 413 8.35 18.74 10.02
N GLN A 414 8.38 17.68 10.82
CA GLN A 414 8.24 16.30 10.32
C GLN A 414 6.91 16.10 9.57
N HIS A 415 5.84 16.70 10.11
CA HIS A 415 4.50 16.62 9.54
C HIS A 415 4.41 17.34 8.19
N LEU A 416 4.94 18.57 8.11
CA LEU A 416 4.97 19.35 6.88
C LEU A 416 5.94 18.75 5.84
N THR A 417 7.05 18.15 6.27
CA THR A 417 7.95 17.37 5.40
C THR A 417 7.18 16.25 4.72
N ALA A 418 6.40 15.44 5.46
CA ALA A 418 5.62 14.35 4.87
C ALA A 418 4.58 14.84 3.85
N LEU A 419 3.99 16.03 4.07
CA LEU A 419 3.07 16.64 3.10
C LEU A 419 3.78 17.01 1.80
N LEU A 420 4.93 17.70 1.90
CA LEU A 420 5.74 18.12 0.75
C LEU A 420 6.34 16.91 0.02
N THR A 421 6.79 15.88 0.73
CA THR A 421 7.28 14.63 0.14
C THR A 421 6.20 13.98 -0.74
N GLY A 422 4.95 13.93 -0.26
CA GLY A 422 3.85 13.43 -1.08
C GLY A 422 3.57 14.28 -2.32
N GLN A 423 3.72 15.61 -2.23
CA GLN A 423 3.59 16.50 -3.40
C GLN A 423 4.74 16.28 -4.39
N LEU A 424 5.98 16.20 -3.90
CA LEU A 424 7.17 15.92 -4.70
C LEU A 424 7.01 14.61 -5.48
N ALA A 425 6.70 13.51 -4.78
CA ALA A 425 6.56 12.19 -5.39
C ALA A 425 5.47 12.18 -6.48
N ALA A 426 4.34 12.84 -6.24
CA ALA A 426 3.26 12.93 -7.22
C ALA A 426 3.64 13.78 -8.44
N LEU A 427 4.33 14.91 -8.25
CA LEU A 427 4.81 15.77 -9.34
C LEU A 427 5.85 15.05 -10.20
N GLU A 428 6.84 14.39 -9.59
CA GLU A 428 7.88 13.64 -10.29
C GLU A 428 7.27 12.49 -11.10
N ARG A 429 6.38 11.71 -10.48
CA ARG A 429 5.69 10.61 -11.16
C ARG A 429 4.84 11.12 -12.33
N CYS A 430 4.04 12.15 -12.11
CA CYS A 430 3.19 12.72 -13.16
C CYS A 430 4.04 13.26 -14.32
N SER A 431 5.14 13.97 -14.03
CA SER A 431 6.04 14.47 -15.06
C SER A 431 6.66 13.33 -15.88
N GLN A 432 7.23 12.33 -15.22
CA GLN A 432 7.86 11.19 -15.90
C GLN A 432 6.85 10.37 -16.71
N GLN A 433 5.65 10.15 -16.18
CA GLN A 433 4.59 9.43 -16.90
C GLN A 433 4.09 10.23 -18.10
N ALA A 434 3.93 11.56 -17.98
CA ALA A 434 3.57 12.42 -19.11
C ALA A 434 4.64 12.39 -20.20
N GLU A 435 5.93 12.48 -19.84
CA GLU A 435 7.03 12.38 -20.79
C GLU A 435 7.05 11.03 -21.53
N ARG A 436 6.94 9.91 -20.80
CA ARG A 436 6.87 8.57 -21.41
C ARG A 436 5.64 8.40 -22.30
N LEU A 437 4.50 8.97 -21.91
CA LEU A 437 3.29 8.94 -22.73
C LEU A 437 3.49 9.75 -24.01
N ALA A 438 4.03 10.96 -23.92
CA ALA A 438 4.33 11.79 -25.08
C ALA A 438 5.28 11.09 -26.07
N GLN A 439 6.32 10.41 -25.56
CA GLN A 439 7.26 9.63 -26.36
C GLN A 439 6.56 8.46 -27.06
N SER A 440 5.70 7.71 -26.36
CA SER A 440 5.00 6.56 -26.95
C SER A 440 3.91 6.94 -27.97
N LEU A 441 3.38 8.17 -27.88
CA LEU A 441 2.37 8.68 -28.82
C LEU A 441 2.96 9.41 -30.04
N THR A 442 4.27 9.68 -30.05
CA THR A 442 4.93 10.37 -31.18
C THR A 442 5.50 9.32 -32.13
N PRO A 443 5.10 9.30 -33.42
CA PRO A 443 5.66 8.35 -34.37
C PRO A 443 7.16 8.59 -34.54
N SER A 444 7.96 7.53 -34.43
CA SER A 444 9.35 7.57 -34.85
C SER A 444 9.39 7.77 -36.37
N GLY A 445 10.14 8.77 -36.86
CA GLY A 445 10.36 8.93 -38.29
C GLY A 445 10.97 7.67 -38.93
N PRO A 446 10.98 7.57 -40.27
CA PRO A 446 11.61 6.43 -40.95
C PRO A 446 13.07 6.33 -40.50
N ALA A 447 13.45 5.18 -39.94
CA ALA A 447 14.78 4.95 -39.40
C ALA A 447 15.83 4.99 -40.54
N THR A 448 16.42 6.16 -40.79
CA THR A 448 17.60 6.32 -41.65
C THR A 448 18.88 5.98 -40.88
N GLY A 449 18.94 4.77 -40.35
CA GLY A 449 20.11 4.27 -39.64
C GLY A 449 20.18 2.75 -39.82
N THR A 450 21.18 2.29 -40.57
CA THR A 450 21.59 0.89 -40.62
C THR A 450 21.70 0.36 -39.19
N ARG A 451 20.73 -0.48 -38.79
CA ARG A 451 20.79 -1.25 -37.54
C ARG A 451 22.09 -2.06 -37.55
N PRO A 452 22.93 -2.01 -36.51
CA PRO A 452 24.03 -2.96 -36.40
C PRO A 452 23.42 -4.36 -36.31
N SER A 453 23.90 -5.28 -37.15
CA SER A 453 23.55 -6.70 -37.08
C SER A 453 23.81 -7.21 -35.65
N PRO A 454 22.87 -7.93 -35.04
CA PRO A 454 23.09 -8.51 -33.73
C PRO A 454 24.25 -9.51 -33.81
N GLN A 455 25.22 -9.35 -32.91
CA GLN A 455 26.27 -10.35 -32.72
C GLN A 455 25.61 -11.67 -32.30
N ALA A 456 25.94 -12.73 -33.02
CA ALA A 456 25.47 -14.09 -32.73
C ALA A 456 25.99 -14.52 -31.35
N GLY A 457 25.08 -14.59 -30.38
CA GLY A 457 25.39 -14.98 -28.99
C GLY A 457 24.19 -15.45 -28.18
N ASP A 458 23.01 -14.87 -28.38
CA ASP A 458 21.78 -15.32 -27.71
C ASP A 458 20.80 -15.96 -28.69
N ALA A 459 20.43 -17.21 -28.41
CA ALA A 459 19.45 -17.94 -29.21
C ALA A 459 18.10 -17.20 -29.17
N PRO A 460 17.54 -16.78 -30.33
CA PRO A 460 16.25 -16.12 -30.37
C PRO A 460 15.15 -17.12 -29.99
N ILE A 461 14.34 -16.76 -28.99
CA ILE A 461 13.06 -17.46 -28.73
C ILE A 461 12.18 -17.20 -29.95
N THR A 462 12.23 -18.12 -30.90
CA THR A 462 11.50 -18.02 -32.16
C THR A 462 10.06 -18.45 -31.87
N ARG A 463 9.24 -17.54 -31.33
CA ARG A 463 7.79 -17.77 -31.32
C ARG A 463 7.31 -17.67 -32.75
N THR A 464 6.70 -18.74 -33.25
CA THR A 464 6.14 -18.74 -34.60
C THR A 464 5.00 -17.72 -34.67
N LEU A 465 4.79 -17.09 -35.84
CA LEU A 465 3.68 -16.16 -36.07
C LEU A 465 2.31 -16.82 -35.74
N ALA A 466 2.24 -18.15 -35.85
CA ALA A 466 1.08 -18.96 -35.49
C ALA A 466 0.84 -19.00 -33.97
N GLU A 467 1.88 -19.13 -33.15
CA GLU A 467 1.77 -19.11 -31.68
C GLU A 467 1.41 -17.72 -31.15
N ALA A 468 1.95 -16.66 -31.76
CA ALA A 468 1.58 -15.28 -31.43
C ALA A 468 0.10 -15.00 -31.77
N ARG A 469 -0.38 -15.49 -32.92
CA ARG A 469 -1.80 -15.39 -33.31
C ARG A 469 -2.72 -16.23 -32.42
N ARG A 470 -2.28 -17.41 -32.00
CA ARG A 470 -3.02 -18.27 -31.07
C ARG A 470 -3.14 -17.61 -29.70
N GLY A 471 -2.06 -17.07 -29.16
CA GLY A 471 -2.09 -16.31 -27.89
C GLY A 471 -3.00 -15.08 -27.95
N LEU A 472 -3.04 -14.38 -29.10
CA LEU A 472 -3.97 -13.26 -29.30
C LEU A 472 -5.44 -13.71 -29.35
N GLN A 473 -5.73 -14.83 -30.02
CA GLN A 473 -7.07 -15.43 -30.07
C GLN A 473 -7.54 -15.94 -28.71
N GLU A 474 -6.64 -16.53 -27.92
CA GLU A 474 -6.91 -16.99 -26.55
C GLU A 474 -7.18 -15.82 -25.61
N ALA A 475 -6.41 -14.74 -25.71
CA ALA A 475 -6.66 -13.50 -24.95
C ALA A 475 -8.00 -12.85 -25.32
N ASP A 476 -8.35 -12.81 -26.61
CA ASP A 476 -9.61 -12.26 -27.11
C ASP A 476 -10.82 -13.14 -26.70
N GLN A 477 -10.66 -14.47 -26.66
CA GLN A 477 -11.67 -15.38 -26.09
C GLN A 477 -11.80 -15.24 -24.58
N ALA A 478 -10.70 -15.09 -23.83
CA ALA A 478 -10.73 -14.88 -22.39
C ALA A 478 -11.44 -13.56 -22.05
N LEU A 479 -11.17 -12.50 -22.83
CA LEU A 479 -11.84 -11.21 -22.71
C LEU A 479 -13.34 -11.33 -22.97
N ARG A 480 -13.75 -12.04 -24.05
CA ARG A 480 -15.18 -12.27 -24.35
C ARG A 480 -15.91 -13.06 -23.26
N ARG A 481 -15.27 -14.08 -22.66
CA ARG A 481 -15.85 -14.85 -21.55
C ARG A 481 -16.00 -13.99 -20.30
N ALA A 482 -15.03 -13.13 -20.00
CA ALA A 482 -15.11 -12.18 -18.90
C ALA A 482 -16.25 -11.16 -19.11
N THR A 483 -16.42 -10.64 -20.33
CA THR A 483 -17.52 -9.72 -20.67
C THR A 483 -18.89 -10.39 -20.55
N GLN A 484 -19.05 -11.64 -21.01
CA GLN A 484 -20.32 -12.38 -20.88
C GLN A 484 -20.68 -12.72 -19.43
N ALA A 485 -19.70 -13.03 -18.59
CA ALA A 485 -19.93 -13.29 -17.16
C ALA A 485 -20.34 -12.02 -16.39
N ILE A 486 -19.86 -10.86 -16.81
CA ILE A 486 -20.20 -9.56 -16.20
C ILE A 486 -21.58 -9.08 -16.66
N SER A 487 -21.91 -9.16 -17.95
CA SER A 487 -23.25 -8.80 -18.43
C SER A 487 -24.36 -9.66 -17.81
N GLY A 488 -24.10 -10.95 -17.56
CA GLY A 488 -25.07 -11.81 -16.86
C GLY A 488 -25.32 -11.45 -15.38
N LEU A 489 -24.34 -10.84 -14.71
CA LEU A 489 -24.49 -10.34 -13.33
C LEU A 489 -25.21 -8.97 -13.29
N GLU A 490 -25.00 -8.13 -14.30
CA GLU A 490 -25.66 -6.83 -14.44
C GLU A 490 -27.13 -6.97 -14.86
N GLU A 491 -27.47 -7.93 -15.73
CA GLU A 491 -28.86 -8.28 -16.08
C GLU A 491 -29.66 -8.79 -14.87
N GLY A 492 -29.02 -9.57 -13.98
CA GLY A 492 -29.63 -10.02 -12.73
C GLY A 492 -29.87 -8.89 -11.73
N LEU A 493 -28.98 -7.89 -11.68
CA LEU A 493 -29.10 -6.73 -10.78
C LEU A 493 -30.13 -5.71 -11.30
N ALA A 494 -30.22 -5.52 -12.62
CA ALA A 494 -31.18 -4.61 -13.26
C ALA A 494 -32.64 -5.11 -13.18
N ALA A 495 -32.85 -6.43 -13.23
CA ALA A 495 -34.16 -7.04 -13.00
C ALA A 495 -34.66 -6.85 -11.55
N ILE A 496 -33.75 -6.72 -10.59
CA ILE A 496 -34.07 -6.48 -9.17
C ILE A 496 -34.33 -4.99 -8.90
N LEU A 497 -33.68 -4.08 -9.63
CA LEU A 497 -33.73 -2.63 -9.35
C LEU A 497 -34.64 -1.82 -10.28
N GLY A 498 -35.25 -2.42 -11.31
CA GLY A 498 -36.26 -1.78 -12.16
C GLY A 498 -35.74 -0.58 -12.97
N GLN A 499 -34.43 -0.49 -13.20
CA GLN A 499 -33.80 0.61 -13.92
C GLN A 499 -33.13 0.09 -15.18
N HIS A 500 -33.51 0.64 -16.34
CA HIS A 500 -32.75 0.50 -17.58
C HIS A 500 -31.65 1.55 -17.61
N ALA A 501 -30.39 1.13 -17.65
CA ALA A 501 -29.24 1.99 -17.91
C ALA A 501 -28.35 1.36 -19.00
N PRO A 502 -27.77 2.18 -19.92
CA PRO A 502 -26.95 1.70 -21.02
C PRO A 502 -25.50 1.35 -20.58
N GLU A 503 -24.94 0.40 -21.33
CA GLU A 503 -23.67 -0.33 -21.15
C GLU A 503 -22.46 0.49 -20.69
N THR A 504 -21.85 0.09 -19.57
CA THR A 504 -20.49 0.47 -19.15
C THR A 504 -19.69 -0.78 -18.78
N GLY A 505 -18.92 -1.34 -19.72
CA GLY A 505 -17.98 -2.42 -19.45
C GLY A 505 -16.52 -1.93 -19.45
N LEU A 506 -15.86 -1.98 -18.29
CA LEU A 506 -14.43 -1.78 -18.13
C LEU A 506 -13.69 -3.12 -18.37
N ALA A 507 -12.58 -3.09 -19.11
CA ALA A 507 -11.52 -4.08 -18.96
C ALA A 507 -10.14 -3.41 -19.14
N ALA A 508 -9.27 -3.67 -18.18
CA ALA A 508 -7.86 -3.34 -18.21
C ALA A 508 -7.17 -4.08 -19.36
N ALA A 509 -6.75 -3.35 -20.39
CA ALA A 509 -5.86 -3.88 -21.40
C ALA A 509 -4.42 -3.78 -20.87
N SER A 510 -3.85 -4.94 -20.51
CA SER A 510 -2.42 -5.21 -20.64
C SER A 510 -1.96 -4.76 -22.03
N ALA A 511 -0.81 -4.09 -22.09
CA ALA A 511 -0.32 -3.45 -23.30
C ALA A 511 -0.39 -4.38 -24.52
N PRO A 512 -1.00 -3.93 -25.63
CA PRO A 512 -0.68 -4.50 -26.93
C PRO A 512 0.07 -3.46 -27.76
N ALA A 513 0.90 -3.95 -28.66
CA ALA A 513 1.58 -3.21 -29.72
C ALA A 513 0.61 -2.58 -30.75
N VAL A 514 -0.44 -1.86 -30.32
CA VAL A 514 -1.55 -1.44 -31.19
C VAL A 514 -1.84 0.05 -31.02
N LEU A 515 -0.85 0.87 -31.37
CA LEU A 515 -1.08 2.10 -32.11
C LEU A 515 -0.07 2.07 -33.26
N LEU A 516 -0.24 1.11 -34.19
CA LEU A 516 0.56 1.08 -35.40
C LEU A 516 0.20 2.36 -36.19
N PRO A 517 1.12 3.32 -36.36
CA PRO A 517 0.83 4.61 -36.98
C PRO A 517 0.18 4.48 -38.35
N ASP A 518 0.50 3.40 -39.07
CA ASP A 518 0.07 3.10 -40.43
C ASP A 518 -1.39 2.64 -40.56
N SER A 519 -2.09 2.40 -39.44
CA SER A 519 -3.49 1.94 -39.39
C SER A 519 -4.49 3.02 -38.95
N LEU A 520 -4.00 4.21 -38.64
CA LEU A 520 -4.80 5.32 -38.10
C LEU A 520 -5.15 6.33 -39.19
N THR A 521 -6.36 6.90 -39.14
CA THR A 521 -6.74 8.02 -40.01
C THR A 521 -5.95 9.28 -39.66
N ALA A 522 -5.88 10.25 -40.57
CA ALA A 522 -5.21 11.53 -40.31
C ALA A 522 -5.77 12.24 -39.07
N ASP A 523 -7.09 12.21 -38.87
CA ASP A 523 -7.77 12.80 -37.71
C ASP A 523 -7.39 12.07 -36.41
N GLN A 524 -7.29 10.74 -36.44
CA GLN A 524 -6.85 9.94 -35.30
C GLN A 524 -5.40 10.24 -34.93
N GLN A 525 -4.52 10.37 -35.94
CA GLN A 525 -3.13 10.76 -35.73
C GLN A 525 -3.00 12.18 -35.17
N GLU A 526 -3.83 13.13 -35.62
CA GLU A 526 -3.88 14.49 -35.06
C GLU A 526 -4.32 14.47 -33.59
N ILE A 527 -5.33 13.67 -33.22
CA ILE A 527 -5.76 13.53 -31.83
C ILE A 527 -4.63 12.98 -30.94
N LEU A 528 -3.90 11.95 -31.41
CA LEU A 528 -2.72 11.45 -30.68
C LEU A 528 -1.61 12.49 -30.58
N ARG A 529 -1.38 13.28 -31.65
CA ARG A 529 -0.38 14.36 -31.66
C ARG A 529 -0.74 15.45 -30.65
N ARG A 530 -2.02 15.82 -30.54
CA ARG A 530 -2.53 16.76 -29.53
C ARG A 530 -2.37 16.21 -28.11
N ALA A 531 -2.71 14.95 -27.88
CA ALA A 531 -2.51 14.30 -26.58
C ALA A 531 -1.03 14.27 -26.18
N ALA A 532 -0.14 13.93 -27.12
CA ALA A 532 1.31 13.95 -26.91
C ALA A 532 1.81 15.38 -26.61
N GLN A 533 1.25 16.39 -27.29
CA GLN A 533 1.61 17.78 -27.06
C GLN A 533 1.19 18.26 -25.67
N VAL A 534 -0.04 17.95 -25.23
CA VAL A 534 -0.49 18.22 -23.85
C VAL A 534 0.50 17.63 -22.84
N CYS A 535 0.92 16.38 -23.04
CA CYS A 535 1.91 15.75 -22.17
C CYS A 535 3.29 16.44 -22.18
N ARG A 536 3.76 16.89 -23.35
CA ARG A 536 5.02 17.67 -23.48
C ARG A 536 4.93 19.03 -22.80
N ASP A 537 3.78 19.68 -22.87
CA ASP A 537 3.60 21.02 -22.31
C ASP A 537 3.50 21.00 -20.78
N ILE A 538 2.86 19.97 -20.21
CA ILE A 538 2.71 19.87 -18.75
C ILE A 538 3.94 19.31 -18.04
N SER A 539 4.77 18.49 -18.70
CA SER A 539 5.88 17.80 -18.02
C SER A 539 6.94 18.75 -17.45
N PRO A 540 7.52 19.70 -18.22
CA PRO A 540 8.58 20.58 -17.71
C PRO A 540 8.16 21.45 -16.51
N PRO A 541 6.98 22.12 -16.50
CA PRO A 541 6.51 22.86 -15.34
C PRO A 541 6.35 21.99 -14.08
N LEU A 542 5.87 20.75 -14.23
CA LEU A 542 5.73 19.82 -13.11
C LEU A 542 7.10 19.36 -12.59
N ALA A 543 8.05 19.07 -13.48
CA ALA A 543 9.43 18.75 -13.13
C ALA A 543 10.12 19.91 -12.40
N GLN A 544 9.90 21.15 -12.85
CA GLN A 544 10.44 22.35 -12.20
C GLN A 544 9.82 22.56 -10.81
N ALA A 545 8.51 22.38 -10.67
CA ALA A 545 7.84 22.46 -9.37
C ALA A 545 8.39 21.41 -8.40
N ALA A 546 8.60 20.17 -8.86
CA ALA A 546 9.28 19.13 -8.08
C ALA A 546 10.70 19.55 -7.68
N ALA A 547 11.49 20.07 -8.62
CA ALA A 547 12.86 20.54 -8.35
C ALA A 547 12.90 21.65 -7.29
N ASN A 548 11.90 22.52 -7.23
CA ASN A 548 11.80 23.57 -6.22
C ASN A 548 11.52 23.03 -4.81
N LEU A 549 10.89 21.85 -4.68
CA LEU A 549 10.63 21.21 -3.38
C LEU A 549 11.88 20.52 -2.81
N ARG A 550 12.77 19.97 -3.65
CA ARG A 550 13.91 19.16 -3.20
C ARG A 550 14.85 19.88 -2.22
N PRO A 551 15.28 21.14 -2.48
CA PRO A 551 16.15 21.84 -1.54
C PRO A 551 15.53 21.99 -0.17
N LEU A 552 14.21 22.18 -0.08
CA LEU A 552 13.51 22.34 1.20
C LEU A 552 13.43 21.02 2.00
N LEU A 553 13.38 19.89 1.29
CA LEU A 553 13.36 18.55 1.87
C LEU A 553 14.77 18.02 2.21
N GLN A 554 15.81 18.53 1.55
CA GLN A 554 17.21 18.18 1.77
C GLN A 554 17.92 19.11 2.76
N ALA A 555 17.59 20.41 2.75
CA ALA A 555 18.09 21.39 3.70
C ALA A 555 17.47 21.18 5.08
N GLY A 556 18.12 21.72 6.12
CA GLY A 556 17.76 21.52 7.52
C GLY A 556 16.40 22.08 7.94
N PRO A 557 16.30 22.90 9.01
CA PRO A 557 15.01 23.46 9.42
C PRO A 557 14.51 24.48 8.39
N PHE A 558 13.21 24.41 8.05
CA PHE A 558 12.52 25.42 7.22
C PHE A 558 11.43 26.15 8.00
N THR A 559 11.02 27.32 7.49
CA THR A 559 9.98 28.15 8.07
C THR A 559 8.60 27.83 7.50
N LEU A 560 7.55 28.24 8.19
CA LEU A 560 6.17 28.05 7.70
C LEU A 560 5.92 28.83 6.40
N VAL A 561 6.56 29.99 6.22
CA VAL A 561 6.49 30.76 4.98
C VAL A 561 7.13 30.01 3.81
N GLN A 562 8.31 29.41 4.01
CA GLN A 562 8.97 28.61 2.99
C GLN A 562 8.10 27.40 2.58
N TYR A 563 7.53 26.68 3.57
CA TYR A 563 6.57 25.61 3.30
C TYR A 563 5.39 26.10 2.45
N ARG A 564 4.77 27.22 2.84
CA ARG A 564 3.59 27.76 2.17
C ARG A 564 3.90 28.14 0.73
N GLN A 565 4.98 28.88 0.50
CA GLN A 565 5.41 29.28 -0.84
C GLN A 565 5.70 28.07 -1.73
N ALA A 566 6.40 27.06 -1.20
CA ALA A 566 6.72 25.83 -1.91
C ALA A 566 5.46 25.03 -2.28
N SER A 567 4.55 24.83 -1.32
CA SER A 567 3.29 24.10 -1.52
C SER A 567 2.34 24.85 -2.47
N GLU A 568 2.19 26.17 -2.34
CA GLU A 568 1.37 26.99 -3.24
C GLU A 568 1.89 26.95 -4.68
N SER A 569 3.22 27.01 -4.87
CA SER A 569 3.85 26.87 -6.19
C SER A 569 3.58 25.49 -6.81
N ALA A 570 3.73 24.41 -6.03
CA ALA A 570 3.41 23.04 -6.45
C ALA A 570 1.94 22.89 -6.86
N VAL A 571 1.02 23.42 -6.05
CA VAL A 571 -0.43 23.39 -6.33
C VAL A 571 -0.76 24.22 -7.57
N ALA A 572 -0.13 25.37 -7.77
CA ALA A 572 -0.33 26.20 -8.96
C ALA A 572 0.10 25.46 -10.24
N ALA A 573 1.27 24.81 -10.24
CA ALA A 573 1.73 24.01 -11.36
C ALA A 573 0.78 22.84 -11.65
N ALA A 574 0.34 22.12 -10.62
CA ALA A 574 -0.61 21.01 -10.77
C ALA A 574 -1.98 21.45 -11.32
N ARG A 575 -2.49 22.61 -10.88
CA ARG A 575 -3.75 23.18 -11.40
C ARG A 575 -3.61 23.61 -12.85
N SER A 576 -2.50 24.26 -13.20
CA SER A 576 -2.21 24.67 -14.58
C SER A 576 -2.17 23.46 -15.52
N ALA A 577 -1.52 22.37 -15.10
CA ALA A 577 -1.48 21.11 -15.85
C ALA A 577 -2.82 20.37 -15.93
N SER A 578 -3.72 20.55 -14.95
CA SER A 578 -4.99 19.84 -14.88
C SER A 578 -5.98 20.27 -15.97
N ALA A 579 -6.00 21.56 -16.35
CA ALA A 579 -6.94 22.08 -17.34
C ALA A 579 -6.81 21.41 -18.73
N PRO A 580 -5.63 21.39 -19.39
CA PRO A 580 -5.48 20.75 -20.69
C PRO A 580 -5.66 19.22 -20.63
N LEU A 581 -5.34 18.58 -19.49
CA LEU A 581 -5.64 17.17 -19.27
C LEU A 581 -7.15 16.91 -19.29
N VAL A 582 -7.94 17.69 -18.54
CA VAL A 582 -9.41 17.54 -18.47
C VAL A 582 -10.04 17.77 -19.84
N GLU A 583 -9.57 18.77 -20.60
CA GLU A 583 -10.04 19.02 -21.96
C GLU A 583 -9.79 17.79 -22.86
N MET A 584 -8.57 17.26 -22.86
CA MET A 584 -8.20 16.10 -23.68
C MET A 584 -8.95 14.82 -23.27
N ILE A 585 -9.11 14.59 -21.96
CA ILE A 585 -9.89 13.46 -21.42
C ILE A 585 -11.35 13.56 -21.88
N THR A 586 -11.93 14.75 -21.82
CA THR A 586 -13.33 14.99 -22.22
C THR A 586 -13.52 14.78 -23.71
N LEU A 587 -12.58 15.28 -24.54
CA LEU A 587 -12.57 15.06 -25.98
C LEU A 587 -12.49 13.58 -26.32
N LEU A 588 -11.52 12.85 -25.76
CA LEU A 588 -11.35 11.42 -26.01
C LEU A 588 -12.59 10.63 -25.60
N ARG A 589 -13.13 10.89 -24.41
CA ARG A 589 -14.34 10.22 -23.93
C ARG A 589 -15.52 10.48 -24.87
N GLY A 590 -15.78 11.74 -25.22
CA GLY A 590 -16.88 12.12 -26.11
C GLY A 590 -16.77 11.44 -27.47
N SER A 591 -15.59 11.49 -28.08
CA SER A 591 -15.34 10.89 -29.40
C SER A 591 -15.37 9.36 -29.38
N ILE A 592 -14.91 8.71 -28.31
CA ILE A 592 -15.03 7.24 -28.18
C ILE A 592 -16.51 6.84 -27.98
N SER A 593 -17.25 7.53 -27.10
CA SER A 593 -18.67 7.28 -26.88
C SER A 593 -19.52 7.52 -28.14
N ALA A 594 -19.15 8.51 -28.95
CA ALA A 594 -19.77 8.78 -30.25
C ALA A 594 -19.30 7.84 -31.38
N ARG A 595 -18.46 6.83 -31.07
CA ARG A 595 -17.87 5.88 -32.02
C ARG A 595 -17.04 6.53 -33.14
N GLN A 596 -16.52 7.75 -32.90
CA GLN A 596 -15.63 8.47 -33.81
C GLN A 596 -14.17 8.03 -33.65
N LEU A 597 -13.80 7.58 -32.44
CA LEU A 597 -12.50 7.00 -32.15
C LEU A 597 -12.63 5.49 -31.86
N PRO A 598 -11.68 4.66 -32.33
CA PRO A 598 -11.64 3.26 -31.98
C PRO A 598 -11.45 3.07 -30.47
N PHE A 599 -11.96 1.96 -29.95
CA PHE A 599 -11.90 1.63 -28.52
C PHE A 599 -10.48 1.65 -27.93
N VAL A 600 -9.45 1.39 -28.75
CA VAL A 600 -8.04 1.42 -28.32
C VAL A 600 -7.60 2.78 -27.75
N PHE A 601 -8.28 3.89 -28.11
CA PHE A 601 -8.02 5.21 -27.56
C PHE A 601 -8.38 5.34 -26.06
N TRP A 602 -9.13 4.39 -25.50
CA TRP A 602 -9.32 4.29 -24.04
C TRP A 602 -7.98 4.13 -23.30
N TYR A 603 -6.98 3.51 -23.92
CA TYR A 603 -5.63 3.44 -23.35
C TYR A 603 -5.07 4.84 -23.08
N VAL A 604 -5.13 5.73 -24.08
CA VAL A 604 -4.64 7.12 -23.96
C VAL A 604 -5.48 7.90 -22.97
N HIS A 605 -6.82 7.80 -23.06
CA HIS A 605 -7.72 8.41 -22.09
C HIS A 605 -7.36 8.01 -20.66
N ASN A 606 -7.18 6.71 -20.40
CA ASN A 606 -6.93 6.19 -19.06
C ASN A 606 -5.57 6.65 -18.52
N ARG A 607 -4.53 6.73 -19.37
CA ARG A 607 -3.23 7.27 -18.97
C ARG A 607 -3.30 8.76 -18.65
N LEU A 608 -4.01 9.57 -19.44
CA LEU A 608 -4.24 10.99 -19.15
C LEU A 608 -5.07 11.17 -17.87
N LEU A 609 -6.08 10.32 -17.66
CA LEU A 609 -6.88 10.32 -16.44
C LEU A 609 -6.04 9.97 -15.21
N GLU A 610 -5.13 9.01 -15.32
CA GLU A 610 -4.18 8.64 -14.25
C GLU A 610 -3.28 9.84 -13.88
N LEU A 611 -2.78 10.59 -14.86
CA LEU A 611 -2.02 11.83 -14.63
C LEU A 611 -2.85 12.87 -13.87
N PHE A 612 -4.07 13.14 -14.35
CA PHE A 612 -4.98 14.08 -13.70
C PHE A 612 -5.32 13.66 -12.26
N GLN A 613 -5.64 12.38 -12.04
CA GLN A 613 -5.94 11.84 -10.72
C GLN A 613 -4.73 11.92 -9.79
N THR A 614 -3.52 11.69 -10.31
CA THR A 614 -2.27 11.83 -9.55
C THR A 614 -2.06 13.26 -9.08
N LEU A 615 -2.26 14.26 -9.94
CA LEU A 615 -2.16 15.67 -9.54
C LEU A 615 -3.26 16.05 -8.54
N ARG A 616 -4.50 15.61 -8.79
CA ARG A 616 -5.65 15.87 -7.92
C ARG A 616 -5.41 15.34 -6.50
N TRP A 617 -5.02 14.08 -6.36
CA TRP A 617 -4.88 13.42 -5.07
C TRP A 617 -3.52 13.67 -4.42
N GLY A 618 -2.43 13.60 -5.18
CA GLY A 618 -1.08 13.72 -4.65
C GLY A 618 -0.68 15.16 -4.31
N VAL A 619 -1.16 16.15 -5.08
CA VAL A 619 -0.72 17.55 -4.96
C VAL A 619 -1.83 18.49 -4.50
N ILE A 620 -2.96 18.53 -5.22
CA ILE A 620 -4.02 19.52 -4.99
C ILE A 620 -4.79 19.21 -3.70
N ARG A 621 -5.10 17.93 -3.44
CA ARG A 621 -5.73 17.38 -2.21
C ARG A 621 -7.06 18.01 -1.77
N LYS A 622 -7.55 18.98 -2.52
CA LYS A 622 -8.79 19.69 -2.24
C LYS A 622 -9.93 18.94 -2.93
N LYS A 623 -10.95 18.59 -2.16
CA LYS A 623 -12.22 18.13 -2.73
C LYS A 623 -12.72 19.29 -3.60
N GLY A 624 -12.82 19.07 -4.91
CA GLY A 624 -13.48 20.05 -5.77
C GLY A 624 -14.85 20.32 -5.16
N GLN A 625 -15.18 21.59 -4.92
CA GLN A 625 -16.59 21.94 -4.76
C GLN A 625 -17.24 21.48 -6.05
N SER A 626 -17.96 20.36 -6.02
CA SER A 626 -18.79 19.95 -7.14
C SER A 626 -19.78 21.09 -7.34
N ARG A 627 -19.57 21.85 -8.42
CA ARG A 627 -20.68 22.51 -9.09
C ARG A 627 -21.30 21.50 -10.02
#